data_AF-A0A0D8HRX6-F1
#
_entry.id   AF-A0A0D8HRX6-F1
#
_cell.length_a   1.000
_cell.length_b   1.000
_cell.length_c   1.000
_cell.angle_alpha   90.00
_cell.angle_beta   90.00
_cell.angle_gamma   90.00
#
_symmetry.space_group_name_H-M   'P 1'
#
loop_
_entity.id
_entity.type
_entity.pdbx_description
1 polymer ?
#
loop_
_entity_poly.entity_id
_entity_poly.type
_entity_poly.pdbx_seq_one_letter_code
_entity_poly.pdbx_strand_id
1 'polypeptide(L)'
;MKVKVDPALCQGHTLCAMAAPDVFELSDIDGHATAIEGDVPADLEDKVREAAHSCPEQAITIFASNSASENADAKTPERTAP
;
A
#
# COMPACT_ATOMS: atom_id res chain seq x y z
N MET A 1 8.71 0.51 0.41
CA MET A 1 8.08 0.25 -0.92
C MET A 1 6.61 0.69 -0.90
N LYS A 2 5.95 0.84 -2.05
CA LYS A 2 4.47 0.98 -2.12
C LYS A 2 3.85 -0.18 -2.89
N VAL A 3 2.57 -0.45 -2.66
CA VAL A 3 1.84 -1.54 -3.31
C VAL A 3 0.45 -1.08 -3.72
N LYS A 4 -0.09 -1.63 -4.80
CA LYS A 4 -1.46 -1.41 -5.26
C LYS A 4 -2.08 -2.71 -5.75
N VAL A 5 -3.37 -2.90 -5.49
CA VAL A 5 -4.19 -3.94 -6.12
C VAL A 5 -4.97 -3.32 -7.28
N ASP A 6 -4.91 -3.95 -8.45
CA ASP A 6 -5.75 -3.62 -9.60
C ASP A 6 -7.13 -4.29 -9.43
N PRO A 7 -8.21 -3.53 -9.20
CA PRO A 7 -9.55 -4.09 -9.02
C PRO A 7 -10.12 -4.72 -10.30
N ALA A 8 -9.58 -4.39 -11.48
CA ALA A 8 -10.03 -5.02 -12.73
C ALA A 8 -9.45 -6.42 -12.92
N LEU A 9 -8.34 -6.75 -12.26
CA LEU A 9 -7.69 -8.06 -12.30
C LEU A 9 -7.96 -8.88 -11.04
N CYS A 10 -8.19 -8.24 -9.89
CA CYS A 10 -8.50 -8.96 -8.67
C CYS A 10 -9.78 -9.78 -8.85
N GLN A 11 -9.75 -11.05 -8.45
CA GLN A 11 -10.91 -11.97 -8.52
C GLN A 11 -11.24 -12.60 -7.16
N GLY A 12 -10.77 -11.98 -6.07
CA GLY A 12 -11.15 -12.40 -4.71
C GLY A 12 -10.54 -13.71 -4.19
N HIS A 13 -9.34 -14.08 -4.64
CA HIS A 13 -8.65 -15.31 -4.22
C HIS A 13 -8.09 -15.29 -2.77
N THR A 14 -8.09 -14.12 -2.12
CA THR A 14 -7.69 -13.89 -0.71
C THR A 14 -6.26 -14.26 -0.29
N LEU A 15 -5.43 -14.84 -1.17
CA LEU A 15 -4.07 -15.27 -0.86
C LEU A 15 -3.15 -14.14 -0.36
N CYS A 16 -3.38 -12.91 -0.83
CA CYS A 16 -2.61 -11.74 -0.40
C CYS A 16 -2.80 -11.42 1.09
N ALA A 17 -4.04 -11.43 1.58
CA ALA A 17 -4.33 -11.23 2.99
C ALA A 17 -3.88 -12.42 3.88
N MET A 18 -3.75 -13.63 3.31
CA MET A 18 -3.13 -14.75 4.03
C MET A 18 -1.62 -14.53 4.23
N ALA A 19 -0.92 -14.00 3.22
CA ALA A 19 0.51 -13.75 3.27
C ALA A 19 0.87 -12.47 4.08
N ALA A 20 0.11 -11.39 3.88
CA ALA A 20 0.35 -10.08 4.48
C ALA A 20 -0.97 -9.42 4.95
N PRO A 21 -1.60 -9.94 6.01
CA PRO A 21 -2.90 -9.43 6.49
C PRO A 21 -2.85 -7.96 6.95
N ASP A 22 -1.68 -7.48 7.37
CA ASP A 22 -1.50 -6.09 7.81
C ASP A 22 -1.35 -5.10 6.64
N VAL A 23 -1.26 -5.61 5.40
CA VAL A 23 -1.08 -4.80 4.18
C VAL A 23 -2.29 -4.87 3.25
N PHE A 24 -3.01 -5.99 3.25
CA PHE A 24 -4.17 -6.20 2.37
C PHE A 24 -5.44 -6.39 3.16
N GLU A 25 -6.43 -5.57 2.85
CA GLU A 25 -7.79 -5.68 3.39
C GLU A 25 -8.69 -6.34 2.35
N LEU A 26 -9.61 -7.19 2.80
CA LEU A 26 -10.55 -7.89 1.93
C LEU A 26 -11.95 -7.30 2.09
N SER A 27 -12.64 -7.12 0.98
CA SER A 27 -14.08 -6.89 0.93
C SER A 27 -14.83 -8.11 1.46
N ASP A 28 -15.71 -7.90 2.44
CA ASP A 28 -16.59 -8.95 3.01
C ASP A 28 -17.64 -9.47 2.01
N ILE A 29 -17.85 -8.77 0.89
CA ILE A 29 -18.89 -9.11 -0.10
C ILE A 29 -18.37 -10.13 -1.11
N ASP A 30 -17.17 -9.91 -1.64
CA ASP A 30 -16.64 -10.61 -2.82
C ASP A 30 -15.16 -10.98 -2.69
N GLY A 31 -14.55 -10.74 -1.53
CA GLY A 31 -13.15 -11.06 -1.26
C GLY A 31 -12.14 -10.22 -2.04
N HIS A 32 -12.58 -9.19 -2.79
CA HIS A 32 -11.65 -8.31 -3.51
C HIS A 32 -10.74 -7.60 -2.52
N ALA A 33 -9.47 -7.50 -2.88
CA ALA A 33 -8.46 -6.92 -2.01
C ALA A 33 -8.22 -5.45 -2.33
N THR A 34 -7.98 -4.66 -1.29
CA THR A 34 -7.33 -3.35 -1.35
C THR A 34 -6.00 -3.45 -0.58
N ALA A 35 -5.08 -2.52 -0.84
CA ALA A 35 -3.84 -2.42 -0.07
C ALA A 35 -3.85 -1.15 0.77
N ILE A 36 -3.07 -1.14 1.86
CA ILE A 36 -2.86 0.06 2.68
C ILE A 36 -2.38 1.24 1.84
N GLU A 37 -2.72 2.44 2.27
CA GLU A 37 -2.19 3.66 1.70
C GLU A 37 -0.79 3.96 2.23
N GLY A 38 0.08 4.48 1.36
CA GLY A 38 1.42 4.92 1.75
C GLY A 38 2.49 3.84 1.61
N ASP A 39 3.53 3.96 2.44
CA ASP A 39 4.70 3.09 2.40
C ASP A 39 4.50 1.86 3.28
N VAL A 40 4.78 0.69 2.70
CA VAL A 40 4.80 -0.60 3.40
C VAL A 40 5.97 -0.60 4.40
N PRO A 41 5.75 -0.96 5.67
CA PRO A 41 6.81 -1.15 6.66
C PRO A 41 7.91 -2.11 6.21
N ALA A 42 9.15 -1.82 6.57
CA ALA A 42 10.32 -2.56 6.11
C ALA A 42 10.26 -4.07 6.45
N ASP A 43 9.68 -4.41 7.60
CA ASP A 43 9.49 -5.77 8.11
C ASP A 43 8.35 -6.54 7.41
N LEU A 44 7.49 -5.85 6.65
CA LEU A 44 6.41 -6.45 5.87
C LEU A 44 6.75 -6.58 4.38
N GLU A 45 7.84 -5.97 3.90
CA GLU A 45 8.16 -5.95 2.47
C GLU A 45 8.29 -7.35 1.85
N ASP A 46 8.91 -8.31 2.55
CA ASP A 46 9.05 -9.68 2.04
C ASP A 46 7.70 -10.40 1.94
N LYS A 47 6.81 -10.18 2.92
CA LYS A 47 5.44 -10.72 2.88
C LYS A 47 4.64 -10.11 1.72
N VAL A 48 4.85 -8.82 1.42
CA VAL A 48 4.21 -8.17 0.26
C VAL A 48 4.73 -8.73 -1.06
N ARG A 49 6.04 -9.03 -1.16
CA ARG A 49 6.60 -9.71 -2.33
C ARG A 49 5.98 -11.11 -2.50
N GLU A 50 5.85 -11.87 -1.42
CA GLU A 50 5.20 -13.19 -1.45
C GLU A 50 3.71 -13.10 -1.83
N ALA A 51 2.97 -12.12 -1.30
CA ALA A 51 1.59 -11.85 -1.66
C ALA A 51 1.44 -11.56 -3.16
N ALA A 52 2.31 -10.71 -3.72
CA ALA A 52 2.32 -10.39 -5.14
C ALA A 52 2.61 -11.62 -6.00
N HIS A 53 3.61 -12.42 -5.62
CA HIS A 53 3.95 -13.68 -6.30
C HIS A 53 2.83 -14.72 -6.25
N SER A 54 2.08 -14.77 -5.15
CA SER A 54 1.02 -15.75 -4.93
C SER A 54 -0.29 -15.39 -5.61
N CYS A 55 -0.44 -14.16 -6.13
CA CYS A 55 -1.67 -13.72 -6.78
C CYS A 55 -1.84 -14.40 -8.15
N PRO A 56 -2.86 -15.26 -8.36
CA PRO A 56 -3.03 -15.97 -9.64
C PRO A 56 -3.27 -15.02 -10.82
N GLU A 57 -3.96 -13.92 -10.55
CA GLU A 57 -4.36 -12.91 -11.54
C GLU A 57 -3.31 -11.83 -11.78
N GLN A 58 -2.18 -11.88 -11.05
CA GLN A 58 -1.13 -10.85 -11.11
C GLN A 58 -1.67 -9.42 -10.86
N ALA A 59 -2.69 -9.31 -10.01
CA ALA A 59 -3.37 -8.04 -9.71
C ALA A 59 -2.56 -7.10 -8.80
N ILE A 60 -1.43 -7.53 -8.24
CA ILE A 60 -0.68 -6.78 -7.23
C ILE A 60 0.58 -6.19 -7.87
N THR A 61 0.68 -4.86 -7.89
CA THR A 61 1.84 -4.13 -8.40
C THR A 61 2.64 -3.52 -7.26
N ILE A 62 3.96 -3.71 -7.29
CA ILE A 62 4.91 -3.15 -6.34
C ILE A 62 5.64 -1.97 -6.99
N PHE A 63 5.73 -0.85 -6.27
CA PHE A 63 6.47 0.34 -6.67
C PHE A 63 7.64 0.57 -5.71
N ALA A 64 8.81 0.90 -6.27
CA ALA A 64 9.93 1.36 -5.48
C ALA A 64 9.55 2.69 -4.80
N SER A 65 9.83 2.81 -3.50
CA SER A 65 9.66 4.07 -2.77
C SER A 65 10.84 4.98 -3.11
N ASN A 66 10.65 5.90 -4.06
CA ASN A 66 11.63 6.94 -4.33
C ASN A 66 11.37 8.09 -3.36
N SER A 67 12.19 8.22 -2.33
CA SER A 67 12.14 9.28 -1.34
C SER A 67 12.50 10.64 -1.98
N ALA A 68 11.48 11.42 -2.34
CA ALA A 68 11.58 12.87 -2.53
C ALA A 68 10.19 13.53 -2.47
N SER A 69 9.74 13.87 -1.25
CA SER A 69 8.92 15.06 -1.01
C SER A 69 8.86 15.35 0.50
N GLU A 70 9.99 15.78 1.07
CA GLU A 70 9.94 16.68 2.22
C GLU A 70 9.52 18.07 1.72
N ASN A 71 8.38 18.58 2.21
CA ASN A 71 8.18 19.96 2.68
C ASN A 71 6.71 20.41 2.61
N ALA A 72 6.06 20.49 3.77
CA ALA A 72 5.00 21.45 4.02
C ALA A 72 5.08 21.94 5.48
N ASP A 73 6.26 22.44 5.87
CA ASP A 73 6.38 23.42 6.94
C ASP A 73 5.78 24.76 6.45
N ALA A 74 4.54 25.04 6.86
CA ALA A 74 3.97 26.39 6.81
C ALA A 74 3.62 26.83 8.23
N LYS A 75 4.64 26.97 9.08
CA LYS A 75 4.53 27.75 10.33
C LYS A 75 4.97 29.18 10.04
N THR A 76 4.00 30.04 9.70
CA THR A 76 4.21 31.49 9.60
C THR A 76 4.60 32.06 10.97
N PRO A 77 5.75 32.76 11.11
CA PRO A 77 5.98 33.63 12.26
C PRO A 77 5.45 35.02 11.89
N GLU A 78 4.23 35.34 12.30
CA GLU A 78 3.78 36.73 12.20
C GLU A 78 4.48 37.56 13.28
N ARG A 79 5.50 38.28 12.82
CA ARG A 79 6.23 39.29 13.56
C ARG A 79 5.31 40.50 13.75
N THR A 80 5.04 40.82 15.01
CA THR A 80 4.53 42.13 15.45
C THR A 80 5.43 43.25 14.91
N ALA A 81 4.82 44.24 14.26
CA ALA A 81 5.43 45.52 13.90
C ALA A 81 4.78 46.64 14.75
N PRO A 82 5.43 47.81 14.87
CA PRO A 82 5.63 48.57 16.12
C PRO A 82 4.38 49.12 16.80
#